data_AF-A0A640SWD5-F1
#
_entry.id   AF-A0A640SWD5-F1
#
_cell.length_a   1.000
_cell.length_b   1.000
_cell.length_c   1.000
_cell.angle_alpha   90.00
_cell.angle_beta   90.00
_cell.angle_gamma   90.00
#
_symmetry.space_group_name_H-M   'P 1'
#
loop_
_entity.id
_entity.type
_entity.pdbx_description
1 polymer ?
#
loop_
_entity_poly.entity_id
_entity_poly.type
_entity_poly.pdbx_seq_one_letter_code
_entity_poly.pdbx_strand_id
1 'polypeptide(L)'
;MTSQARRLSQWLSQPMPLQKVAVLLGLDASKASGLVRAGRFPCRVTKVRGKYMAFVPDVMEAMGIEDPVVRTGDLREGAEFAKRWG
;
A
#
# COMPACT_ATOMS: atom_id res chain seq x y z
N MET A 1 -17.15 -23.40 -3.44
CA MET A 1 -15.93 -22.59 -3.18
C MET A 1 -16.26 -21.62 -2.06
N THR A 2 -15.59 -21.70 -0.92
CA THR A 2 -15.79 -20.76 0.20
C THR A 2 -15.29 -19.37 -0.23
N SER A 3 -16.20 -18.40 -0.31
CA SER A 3 -15.86 -17.00 -0.58
C SER A 3 -15.02 -16.47 0.58
N GLN A 4 -13.71 -16.39 0.41
CA GLN A 4 -12.84 -15.86 1.45
C GLN A 4 -12.97 -14.34 1.47
N ALA A 5 -13.54 -13.81 2.56
CA ALA A 5 -13.63 -12.38 2.81
C ALA A 5 -12.41 -11.96 3.65
N ARG A 6 -11.68 -10.95 3.19
CA ARG A 6 -10.50 -10.39 3.86
C ARG A 6 -10.46 -8.88 3.65
N ARG A 7 -9.74 -8.15 4.49
CA ARG A 7 -9.46 -6.72 4.24
C ARG A 7 -8.68 -6.57 2.93
N LEU A 8 -8.91 -5.48 2.17
CA LEU A 8 -8.21 -5.22 0.91
C LEU A 8 -6.69 -5.30 1.10
N SER A 9 -6.17 -4.70 2.17
CA SER A 9 -4.75 -4.71 2.52
C SER A 9 -4.18 -6.12 2.72
N GLN A 10 -4.99 -7.09 3.17
CA GLN A 10 -4.59 -8.48 3.39
C GLN A 10 -4.44 -9.28 2.09
N TRP A 11 -4.99 -8.79 0.99
CA TRP A 11 -4.75 -9.33 -0.35
C TRP A 11 -3.40 -8.86 -0.91
N LEU A 12 -2.84 -7.78 -0.39
CA LEU A 12 -1.60 -7.15 -0.82
C LEU A 12 -0.48 -7.41 0.21
N SER A 13 -0.06 -8.68 0.30
CA SER A 13 0.80 -9.14 1.40
C SER A 13 2.24 -8.63 1.39
N GLN A 14 2.71 -8.04 0.28
CA GLN A 14 4.10 -7.60 0.17
C GLN A 14 4.27 -6.14 0.64
N PRO A 15 5.15 -5.87 1.61
CA PRO A 15 5.45 -4.52 2.02
C PRO A 15 6.15 -3.74 0.89
N MET A 16 5.90 -2.44 0.83
CA MET A 16 6.37 -1.58 -0.24
C MET A 16 7.67 -0.86 0.13
N PRO A 17 8.67 -0.77 -0.78
CA PRO A 17 9.87 0.02 -0.55
C PRO A 17 9.58 1.51 -0.38
N LEU A 18 10.35 2.18 0.48
CA LEU A 18 10.18 3.61 0.80
C LEU A 18 10.06 4.52 -0.44
N GLN A 19 10.88 4.30 -1.47
CA GLN A 19 10.83 5.12 -2.69
C GLN A 19 9.49 4.99 -3.41
N LYS A 20 8.93 3.78 -3.48
CA LYS A 20 7.62 3.55 -4.10
C LYS A 20 6.51 4.24 -3.29
N VAL A 21 6.58 4.15 -1.97
CA VAL A 21 5.63 4.83 -1.07
C VAL A 21 5.71 6.35 -1.24
N ALA A 22 6.92 6.91 -1.34
CA ALA A 22 7.11 8.35 -1.57
C ALA A 22 6.43 8.80 -2.87
N VAL A 23 6.61 8.07 -3.97
CA VAL A 23 5.95 8.35 -5.25
C VAL A 23 4.42 8.30 -5.12
N LEU A 24 3.89 7.26 -4.46
CA LEU A 24 2.44 7.13 -4.24
C LEU A 24 1.85 8.29 -3.43
N LEU A 25 2.62 8.84 -2.50
CA LEU A 25 2.23 9.97 -1.66
C LEU A 25 2.56 11.33 -2.29
N GLY A 26 2.99 11.37 -3.56
CA GLY A 26 3.32 12.61 -4.27
C GLY A 26 4.57 13.31 -3.74
N LEU A 27 5.47 12.57 -3.07
CA LEU A 27 6.71 13.09 -2.51
C LEU A 27 7.91 12.80 -3.43
N ASP A 28 8.92 13.67 -3.34
CA ASP A 28 10.22 13.42 -3.95
C ASP A 28 10.91 12.20 -3.32
N ALA A 29 11.04 11.12 -4.10
CA ALA A 29 11.62 9.86 -3.66
C ALA A 29 13.06 9.99 -3.18
N SER A 30 13.82 10.97 -3.68
CA SER A 30 15.21 11.22 -3.26
C SER A 30 15.27 11.75 -1.81
N LYS A 31 14.25 12.49 -1.37
CA LYS A 31 14.14 13.10 -0.04
C LYS A 31 13.50 12.19 0.99
N ALA A 32 12.86 11.10 0.56
CA ALA A 32 12.09 10.21 1.43
C ALA A 32 12.87 9.71 2.65
N SER A 33 14.12 9.27 2.46
CA SER A 33 14.95 8.79 3.58
C SER A 33 15.31 9.90 4.57
N GLY A 34 15.44 11.15 4.11
CA GLY A 34 15.64 12.31 4.98
C GLY A 34 14.40 12.61 5.81
N LEU A 35 13.23 12.58 5.19
CA LEU A 35 11.94 12.77 5.87
C LEU A 35 11.68 11.72 6.96
N VAL A 36 12.00 10.45 6.69
CA VAL A 36 11.88 9.38 7.69
C VAL A 36 12.78 9.66 8.90
N ARG A 37 14.05 9.99 8.67
CA ARG A 37 14.99 10.30 9.76
C ARG A 37 14.60 11.55 10.55
N ALA A 38 13.95 12.51 9.91
CA ALA A 38 13.44 13.72 10.54
C ALA A 38 12.07 13.52 11.24
N GLY A 39 11.47 12.32 11.19
CA GLY A 39 10.14 12.07 11.75
C GLY A 39 9.01 12.78 11.01
N ARG A 40 9.21 13.14 9.74
CA ARG A 40 8.26 13.93 8.92
C ARG A 40 7.69 13.16 7.73
N PHE A 41 8.00 11.86 7.61
CA PHE A 41 7.43 11.04 6.54
C PHE A 41 5.96 10.72 6.88
N PRO A 42 5.00 10.95 5.96
CA PRO A 42 3.57 10.90 6.26
C PRO A 42 2.97 9.48 6.34
N CYS A 43 3.81 8.44 6.25
CA CYS A 43 3.41 7.04 6.35
C CYS A 43 4.29 6.35 7.38
N ARG A 44 3.71 5.45 8.17
CA ARG A 44 4.51 4.59 9.06
C ARG A 44 5.40 3.69 8.22
N VAL A 45 6.67 3.58 8.62
CA VAL A 45 7.66 2.71 7.97
C VAL A 45 8.43 1.93 9.01
N THR A 46 8.85 0.73 8.64
CA THR A 46 9.72 -0.14 9.44
C THR A 46 10.99 -0.47 8.67
N LYS A 47 12.04 -0.88 9.37
CA LYS A 47 13.32 -1.25 8.76
C LYS A 47 13.43 -2.77 8.64
N VAL A 48 13.35 -3.29 7.43
CA VAL A 48 13.51 -4.74 7.14
C VAL A 48 14.82 -4.94 6.40
N ARG A 49 15.73 -5.74 6.97
CA ARG A 49 17.06 -6.02 6.39
C ARG A 49 17.80 -4.74 5.96
N GLY A 50 17.74 -3.71 6.80
CA GLY A 50 18.41 -2.42 6.57
C GLY A 50 17.66 -1.44 5.66
N LYS A 51 16.56 -1.83 5.02
CA LYS A 51 15.77 -0.98 4.10
C LYS A 51 14.46 -0.53 4.75
N TYR A 52 14.06 0.73 4.50
CA TYR A 52 12.75 1.22 4.93
C TYR A 52 11.65 0.65 4.03
N MET A 53 10.63 0.08 4.66
CA MET A 53 9.48 -0.55 4.03
C MET A 53 8.21 -0.08 4.75
N ALA A 54 7.10 0.06 4.03
CA ALA A 54 5.77 0.30 4.60
C ALA A 54 4.86 -0.91 4.36
N PHE A 55 4.03 -1.27 5.32
CA PHE A 55 2.97 -2.24 5.08
C PHE A 55 1.81 -1.57 4.35
N VAL A 56 1.08 -2.34 3.55
CA VAL A 56 -0.03 -1.82 2.75
C VAL A 56 -1.10 -1.09 3.56
N PRO A 57 -1.52 -1.56 4.76
CA PRO A 57 -2.46 -0.80 5.59
C PRO A 57 -1.97 0.62 5.91
N ASP A 58 -0.69 0.77 6.29
CA ASP A 58 -0.11 2.08 6.62
C ASP A 58 -0.08 3.01 5.39
N VAL A 59 0.20 2.45 4.21
CA VAL A 59 0.19 3.21 2.94
C VAL A 59 -1.22 3.65 2.59
N MET A 60 -2.21 2.76 2.71
CA MET A 60 -3.62 3.08 2.44
C MET A 60 -4.12 4.17 3.37
N GLU A 61 -3.84 4.05 4.68
CA GLU A 61 -4.17 5.08 5.67
C GLU A 61 -3.55 6.43 5.31
N ALA A 62 -2.25 6.46 4.97
CA ALA A 62 -1.57 7.70 4.56
C ALA A 62 -2.12 8.31 3.26
N MET A 63 -2.72 7.49 2.38
CA MET A 63 -3.40 7.94 1.16
C MET A 63 -4.87 8.33 1.37
N GLY A 64 -5.41 8.14 2.59
CA GLY A 64 -6.84 8.32 2.86
C GLY A 64 -7.72 7.26 2.21
N ILE A 65 -7.16 6.09 1.87
CA ILE A 65 -7.88 4.96 1.29
C ILE A 65 -8.40 4.08 2.42
N GLU A 66 -9.70 3.85 2.45
CA GLU A 66 -10.30 2.88 3.38
C GLU A 66 -9.82 1.46 3.09
N ASP A 67 -9.76 0.62 4.13
CA ASP A 67 -9.42 -0.80 4.01
C ASP A 67 -10.70 -1.66 4.08
N PRO A 68 -11.52 -1.74 3.01
CA PRO A 68 -12.80 -2.44 3.04
C PRO A 68 -12.60 -3.96 3.13
N VAL A 69 -13.65 -4.67 3.53
CA VAL A 69 -13.70 -6.13 3.40
C VAL A 69 -14.03 -6.46 1.95
N VAL A 70 -13.14 -7.22 1.31
CA VAL A 70 -13.20 -7.62 -0.09
C VAL A 70 -13.28 -9.15 -0.18
N ARG A 71 -14.20 -9.65 -1.00
CA ARG A 71 -14.36 -11.05 -1.34
C ARG A 71 -13.58 -11.39 -2.61
N THR A 72 -13.33 -12.67 -2.82
CA THR A 72 -12.68 -13.16 -4.05
C THR A 72 -13.43 -12.78 -5.33
N GLY A 73 -14.77 -12.66 -5.26
CA GLY A 73 -15.60 -12.21 -6.39
C GLY A 73 -15.29 -10.77 -6.78
N ASP A 74 -15.28 -9.86 -5.80
CA ASP A 74 -14.98 -8.43 -5.99
C ASP A 74 -13.61 -8.22 -6.66
N LEU A 75 -12.59 -9.00 -6.27
CA LEU A 75 -11.26 -8.94 -6.90
C LEU A 75 -11.29 -9.35 -8.38
N ARG A 76 -12.04 -10.41 -8.70
CA ARG A 76 -12.15 -10.90 -10.08
C ARG A 76 -12.90 -9.89 -10.95
N GLU A 77 -14.02 -9.37 -10.44
CA GLU A 77 -14.82 -8.36 -11.15
C GLU A 77 -14.01 -7.08 -11.38
N GLY A 78 -13.28 -6.61 -10.36
CA GLY A 78 -12.38 -5.48 -10.51
C GLY A 78 -11.26 -5.71 -11.52
N ALA A 79 -10.65 -6.90 -11.54
CA ALA A 79 -9.61 -7.25 -12.51
C ALA A 79 -10.15 -7.30 -13.96
N GLU A 80 -11.34 -7.85 -14.16
CA GLU A 80 -12.00 -7.87 -15.48
C GLU A 80 -12.42 -6.46 -15.92
N PHE A 81 -12.89 -5.61 -15.00
CA PHE A 81 -13.15 -4.20 -15.28
C PHE A 81 -11.87 -3.48 -15.73
N ALA A 82 -10.77 -3.64 -14.98
CA ALA A 82 -9.49 -3.00 -15.29
C ALA A 82 -8.94 -3.45 -16.65
N LYS A 83 -9.04 -4.74 -17.02
CA LYS A 83 -8.64 -5.20 -18.36
C LYS A 83 -9.44 -4.58 -19.49
N ARG A 84 -10.72 -4.27 -19.24
CA ARG A 84 -11.63 -3.75 -20.26
C ARG A 84 -11.46 -2.24 -20.48
N TRP A 85 -11.02 -1.50 -19.45
CA TRP A 85 -11.07 -0.03 -19.43
C TRP A 85 -9.78 0.66 -18.98
N GLY A 86 -8.77 -0.07 -18.52
CA GLY A 86 -7.45 0.46 -18.12
C GLY A 86 -6.42 0.34 -19.24
#